data_AF-A0A7S0NZZ3-F1
#
_entry.id   AF-A0A7S0NZZ3-F1
#
_cell.length_a   1.000
_cell.length_b   1.000
_cell.length_c   1.000
_cell.angle_alpha   90.00
_cell.angle_beta   90.00
_cell.angle_gamma   90.00
#
_symmetry.space_group_name_H-M   'P 1'
#
loop_
_entity.id
_entity.type
_entity.pdbx_description
1 polymer ?
#
loop_
_entity_poly.entity_id
_entity_poly.type
_entity_poly.pdbx_seq_one_letter_code
_entity_poly.pdbx_strand_id
1 'polypeptide(L)'
;GWVSLTNPDAVSGGTIDFAGSGVVHMTGGIAALCGAAIVGPRLGRFDPVNRTAPPLPLPGHSPVLQALGTLILWLSWFSFNSGATQSLQGEHAATAASRVCVTTLLGGSTGGLVTALLVRVSGSGKAWEVASTCNGILAGLVSITAGCATVPPWAAIVI
;
A
#
# COMPACT_ATOMS: atom_id res chain seq x y z
N GLY A 1 4.76 20.90 -0.32
CA GLY A 1 4.63 20.15 0.97
C GLY A 1 5.98 20.02 1.63
N TRP A 2 6.02 19.61 2.90
CA TRP A 2 7.23 19.53 3.73
C TRP A 2 8.32 18.55 3.22
N VAL A 3 7.96 17.60 2.35
CA VAL A 3 8.90 16.70 1.63
C VAL A 3 9.12 17.06 0.16
N SER A 4 8.43 18.09 -0.33
CA SER A 4 8.42 18.44 -1.76
C SER A 4 9.78 18.86 -2.24
N LEU A 5 10.23 18.31 -3.37
CA LEU A 5 11.52 18.62 -3.98
C LEU A 5 11.65 20.10 -4.41
N THR A 6 10.51 20.77 -4.59
CA THR A 6 10.41 22.20 -4.93
C THR A 6 10.28 23.11 -3.71
N ASN A 7 10.21 22.57 -2.49
CA ASN A 7 10.12 23.35 -1.27
C ASN A 7 11.54 23.66 -0.75
N PRO A 8 11.95 24.94 -0.68
CA PRO A 8 13.29 25.32 -0.20
C PRO A 8 13.53 24.95 1.27
N ASP A 9 12.46 24.83 2.06
CA ASP A 9 12.51 24.42 3.47
C ASP A 9 12.16 22.94 3.67
N ALA A 10 12.35 22.11 2.64
CA ALA A 10 12.03 20.69 2.71
C ALA A 10 12.91 19.96 3.72
N VAL A 11 12.29 19.06 4.49
CA VAL A 11 13.02 18.17 5.41
C VAL A 11 14.03 17.34 4.61
N SER A 12 15.27 17.27 5.09
CA SER A 12 16.38 16.54 4.46
C SER A 12 16.79 17.00 3.05
N GLY A 13 16.50 18.25 2.67
CA GLY A 13 16.87 18.80 1.35
C GLY A 13 15.96 18.34 0.20
N GLY A 14 14.80 17.76 0.54
CA GLY A 14 13.85 17.20 -0.41
C GLY A 14 14.02 15.69 -0.56
N THR A 15 12.93 14.93 -0.39
CA THR A 15 12.91 13.48 -0.56
C THR A 15 12.02 13.12 -1.75
N ILE A 16 12.36 12.06 -2.48
CA ILE A 16 11.52 11.56 -3.57
C ILE A 16 10.32 10.83 -2.97
N ASP A 17 9.18 11.50 -2.95
CA ASP A 17 7.87 10.92 -2.65
C ASP A 17 6.91 11.33 -3.77
N PHE A 18 6.95 10.59 -4.88
CA PHE A 18 6.32 11.03 -6.14
C PHE A 18 4.81 11.23 -6.03
N ALA A 19 4.09 10.21 -5.54
CA ALA A 19 2.63 10.27 -5.39
C ALA A 19 2.16 10.19 -3.93
N GLY A 20 3.03 9.92 -2.95
CA GLY A 20 2.69 10.02 -1.53
C GLY A 20 2.73 8.75 -0.66
N SER A 21 3.74 7.87 -0.77
CA SER A 21 3.97 6.85 0.27
C SER A 21 4.22 7.48 1.64
N GLY A 22 4.91 8.63 1.68
CA GLY A 22 5.13 9.38 2.89
C GLY A 22 3.94 10.27 3.25
N VAL A 23 3.61 11.22 2.37
CA VAL A 23 2.65 12.28 2.70
C VAL A 23 1.19 11.83 2.83
N VAL A 24 0.82 10.68 2.24
CA VAL A 24 -0.53 10.12 2.35
C VAL A 24 -0.51 8.87 3.21
N HIS A 25 0.30 7.88 2.85
CA HIS A 25 0.18 6.56 3.47
C HIS A 25 0.88 6.44 4.83
N MET A 26 2.11 6.94 4.98
CA MET A 26 2.81 6.94 6.27
C MET A 26 2.09 7.83 7.29
N THR A 27 1.75 9.07 6.93
CA THR A 27 0.98 9.99 7.78
C THR A 27 -0.36 9.39 8.20
N GLY A 28 -1.13 8.85 7.26
CA GLY A 28 -2.39 8.16 7.56
C GLY A 28 -2.19 6.94 8.45
N GLY A 29 -1.15 6.15 8.21
CA GLY A 29 -0.80 4.97 9.00
C GLY A 29 -0.37 5.31 10.43
N ILE A 30 0.46 6.33 10.64
CA ILE A 30 0.85 6.80 11.97
C ILE A 30 -0.37 7.37 12.72
N ALA A 31 -1.21 8.16 12.04
CA ALA A 31 -2.44 8.65 12.64
C ALA A 31 -3.37 7.51 13.07
N ALA A 32 -3.53 6.48 12.24
CA ALA A 32 -4.31 5.29 12.56
C ALA A 32 -3.70 4.49 13.73
N LEU A 33 -2.37 4.37 13.80
CA LEU A 33 -1.67 3.72 14.91
C LEU A 33 -1.88 4.47 16.22
N CYS A 34 -1.70 5.79 16.24
CA CYS A 34 -1.95 6.63 17.40
C CYS A 34 -3.41 6.53 17.84
N GLY A 35 -4.36 6.60 16.91
CA GLY A 35 -5.78 6.43 17.18
C GLY A 35 -6.10 5.07 17.79
N ALA A 36 -5.55 3.98 17.23
CA ALA A 36 -5.72 2.63 17.76
C ALA A 36 -5.11 2.46 19.16
N ALA A 37 -3.97 3.10 19.44
CA ALA A 37 -3.33 3.08 20.76
C ALA A 37 -4.17 3.81 21.82
N ILE A 38 -4.79 4.94 21.46
CA ILE A 38 -5.65 5.72 22.35
C ILE A 38 -6.98 5.00 22.62
N VAL A 39 -7.63 4.47 21.57
CA VAL A 39 -8.91 3.76 21.70
C VAL A 39 -8.74 2.41 22.40
N GLY A 40 -7.61 1.74 22.17
CA GLY A 40 -7.32 0.41 22.69
C GLY A 40 -7.93 -0.74 21.86
N PRO A 41 -7.68 -1.99 22.28
CA PRO A 41 -8.07 -3.16 21.52
C PRO A 41 -9.58 -3.44 21.60
N ARG A 42 -10.14 -4.02 20.52
CA ARG A 42 -11.53 -4.50 20.53
C ARG A 42 -11.73 -5.63 21.54
N LEU A 43 -12.91 -5.66 22.17
CA LEU A 43 -13.31 -6.73 23.07
C LEU A 43 -13.24 -8.10 22.37
N GLY A 44 -12.72 -9.10 23.08
CA GLY A 44 -12.56 -10.47 22.55
C GLY A 44 -11.42 -10.64 21.54
N ARG A 45 -10.62 -9.61 21.24
CA ARG A 45 -9.44 -9.74 20.36
C ARG A 45 -8.25 -10.41 21.04
N PHE A 46 -8.04 -10.13 22.32
CA PHE A 46 -6.91 -10.64 23.09
C PHE A 46 -7.43 -11.39 24.32
N ASP A 47 -6.76 -12.48 24.67
CA ASP A 47 -7.08 -13.26 25.86
C ASP A 47 -6.76 -12.42 27.11
N PRO A 48 -7.76 -12.16 28.00
CA PRO A 48 -7.54 -11.34 29.18
C PRO A 48 -6.67 -12.03 30.24
N VAL A 49 -6.56 -13.36 30.20
CA VAL A 49 -5.82 -14.20 31.15
C VAL A 49 -4.45 -14.54 30.58
N ASN A 50 -4.37 -15.05 29.36
CA ASN A 50 -3.11 -15.39 28.71
C ASN A 50 -2.68 -14.30 27.72
N ARG A 51 -1.97 -13.28 28.21
CA ARG A 51 -1.46 -12.17 27.38
C ARG A 51 -0.41 -12.59 26.34
N THR A 52 0.11 -13.81 26.41
CA THR A 52 1.07 -14.36 25.43
C THR A 52 0.38 -15.20 24.35
N ALA A 53 -0.92 -15.48 24.50
CA ALA A 53 -1.68 -16.19 23.49
C ALA A 53 -1.79 -15.37 22.19
N PRO A 54 -1.81 -16.03 21.02
CA PRO A 54 -2.03 -15.33 19.76
C PRO A 54 -3.39 -14.61 19.76
N PRO A 55 -3.52 -13.48 19.05
CA PRO A 55 -4.79 -12.76 18.96
C PRO A 55 -5.91 -13.63 18.39
N LEU A 56 -7.09 -13.58 19.00
CA LEU A 56 -8.25 -14.32 18.53
C LEU A 56 -8.78 -13.73 17.22
N PRO A 57 -9.12 -14.57 16.22
CA PRO A 57 -9.61 -14.09 14.94
C PRO A 57 -10.97 -13.39 15.11
N LEU A 58 -11.10 -12.20 14.53
CA LEU A 58 -12.36 -11.50 14.41
C LEU A 58 -12.82 -11.62 12.95
N PRO A 59 -13.91 -12.34 12.66
CA PRO A 59 -14.31 -12.62 11.28
C PRO A 59 -14.64 -11.33 10.53
N GLY A 60 -14.21 -11.26 9.28
CA GLY A 60 -14.59 -10.19 8.36
C GLY A 60 -16.06 -10.29 7.97
N HIS A 61 -16.69 -9.14 7.68
CA HIS A 61 -18.12 -9.10 7.37
C HIS A 61 -18.46 -9.67 5.98
N SER A 62 -17.67 -9.33 4.95
CA SER A 62 -17.88 -9.84 3.60
C SER A 62 -16.59 -9.85 2.78
N PRO A 63 -16.10 -11.02 2.33
CA PRO A 63 -14.91 -11.11 1.48
C PRO A 63 -15.17 -10.56 0.07
N VAL A 64 -16.43 -10.61 -0.41
CA VAL A 64 -16.81 -10.08 -1.72
C VAL A 64 -16.70 -8.56 -1.73
N LEU A 65 -17.19 -7.89 -0.69
CA LEU A 65 -17.07 -6.43 -0.58
C LEU A 65 -15.62 -5.99 -0.40
N GLN A 66 -14.81 -6.78 0.33
CA GLN A 66 -13.37 -6.51 0.45
C GLN A 66 -12.66 -6.61 -0.92
N ALA A 67 -12.95 -7.66 -1.69
CA ALA A 67 -12.39 -7.82 -3.03
C ALA A 67 -12.83 -6.68 -3.97
N LEU A 68 -14.12 -6.32 -3.97
CA LEU A 68 -14.64 -5.20 -4.75
C LEU A 68 -13.97 -3.88 -4.37
N GLY A 69 -13.86 -3.58 -3.07
CA GLY A 69 -13.18 -2.39 -2.58
C GLY A 69 -11.71 -2.35 -3.01
N THR A 70 -11.02 -3.51 -2.97
CA THR A 70 -9.63 -3.62 -3.44
C THR A 70 -9.51 -3.35 -4.93
N LEU A 71 -10.44 -3.86 -5.76
CA LEU A 71 -10.46 -3.61 -7.20
C LEU A 71 -10.70 -2.14 -7.54
N ILE A 72 -11.63 -1.49 -6.83
CA ILE A 72 -11.89 -0.05 -6.98
C ILE A 72 -10.64 0.74 -6.62
N LEU A 73 -10.03 0.47 -5.46
CA LEU A 73 -8.80 1.13 -5.02
C LEU A 73 -7.67 0.90 -6.01
N TRP A 74 -7.49 -0.32 -6.49
CA TRP A 74 -6.42 -0.65 -7.44
C TRP A 74 -6.60 0.12 -8.75
N LEU A 75 -7.80 0.13 -9.33
CA LEU A 75 -8.10 0.90 -10.53
C LEU A 75 -7.86 2.40 -10.31
N SER A 76 -8.34 2.94 -9.20
CA SER A 76 -8.13 4.35 -8.85
C SER A 76 -6.65 4.68 -8.60
N TRP A 77 -5.83 3.71 -8.18
CA TRP A 77 -4.41 3.92 -7.92
C TRP A 77 -3.61 4.25 -9.17
N PHE A 78 -4.04 3.77 -10.35
CA PHE A 78 -3.45 4.18 -11.62
C PHE A 78 -3.59 5.67 -11.82
N SER A 79 -4.79 6.22 -11.63
CA SER A 79 -5.06 7.65 -11.72
C SER A 79 -4.34 8.43 -10.62
N PHE A 80 -4.27 7.88 -9.40
CA PHE A 80 -3.56 8.50 -8.27
C PHE A 80 -2.06 8.67 -8.56
N ASN A 81 -1.39 7.59 -8.97
CA ASN A 81 0.04 7.63 -9.26
C ASN A 81 0.34 8.36 -10.58
N SER A 82 -0.31 8.00 -11.69
CA SER A 82 0.02 8.62 -12.99
C SER A 82 -0.40 10.09 -13.05
N GLY A 83 -1.48 10.47 -12.36
CA GLY A 83 -1.93 11.85 -12.22
C GLY A 83 -0.93 12.75 -11.49
N ALA A 84 -0.08 12.20 -10.63
CA ALA A 84 1.02 12.93 -9.98
C ALA A 84 2.10 13.40 -10.98
N THR A 85 2.07 12.95 -12.23
CA THR A 85 2.91 13.50 -13.32
C THR A 85 2.50 14.93 -13.70
N GLN A 86 1.26 15.36 -13.40
CA GLN A 86 0.70 16.71 -13.60
C GLN A 86 0.64 17.24 -15.04
N SER A 87 1.35 16.63 -15.99
CA SER A 87 1.34 16.96 -17.40
C SER A 87 1.59 15.71 -18.24
N LEU A 88 1.01 15.69 -19.43
CA LEU A 88 1.32 14.72 -20.50
C LEU A 88 1.93 15.41 -21.72
N GLN A 89 2.25 16.70 -21.60
CA GLN A 89 2.82 17.47 -22.71
C GLN A 89 4.30 17.14 -22.86
N GLY A 90 4.66 16.69 -24.07
CA GLY A 90 6.01 16.29 -24.41
C GLY A 90 6.30 14.81 -24.10
N GLU A 91 7.25 14.25 -24.84
CA GLU A 91 7.60 12.84 -24.79
C GLU A 91 8.02 12.39 -23.39
N HIS A 92 8.85 13.18 -22.70
CA HIS A 92 9.33 12.83 -21.36
C HIS A 92 8.22 12.68 -20.33
N ALA A 93 7.21 13.57 -20.34
CA ALA A 93 6.10 13.52 -19.40
C ALA A 93 5.18 12.32 -19.70
N ALA A 94 4.92 12.06 -20.98
CA ALA A 94 4.16 10.88 -21.41
C ALA A 94 4.86 9.56 -21.06
N THR A 95 6.18 9.48 -21.25
CA THR A 95 6.99 8.31 -20.86
C THR A 95 7.04 8.12 -19.34
N ALA A 96 7.10 9.21 -18.57
CA ALA A 96 7.04 9.13 -17.11
C ALA A 96 5.68 8.58 -16.65
N ALA A 97 4.57 9.12 -17.15
CA ALA A 97 3.23 8.66 -16.80
C ALA A 97 2.99 7.19 -17.19
N SER A 98 3.47 6.75 -18.36
CA SER A 98 3.35 5.36 -18.78
C SER A 98 4.19 4.42 -17.91
N ARG A 99 5.42 4.81 -17.56
CA ARG A 99 6.24 4.08 -16.59
C ARG A 99 5.53 3.94 -15.24
N VAL A 100 4.91 5.02 -14.75
CA VAL A 100 4.16 5.03 -13.49
C VAL A 100 3.01 4.03 -13.51
N CYS A 101 2.27 3.94 -14.61
CA CYS A 101 1.20 2.93 -14.74
C CYS A 101 1.76 1.50 -14.67
N VAL A 102 2.88 1.23 -15.35
CA VAL A 102 3.50 -0.10 -15.36
C VAL A 102 4.03 -0.48 -13.98
N THR A 103 4.79 0.41 -13.32
CA THR A 103 5.35 0.15 -11.98
C THR A 103 4.23 -0.04 -10.96
N THR A 104 3.15 0.75 -11.04
CA THR A 104 1.98 0.62 -10.14
C THR A 104 1.29 -0.73 -10.31
N LEU A 105 1.08 -1.19 -11.55
CA LEU A 105 0.50 -2.51 -11.82
C LEU A 105 1.39 -3.63 -11.26
N LEU A 106 2.70 -3.55 -11.50
CA LEU A 106 3.65 -4.56 -11.04
C LEU A 106 3.73 -4.62 -9.51
N GLY A 107 3.85 -3.48 -8.83
CA GLY A 107 3.89 -3.42 -7.37
C GLY A 107 2.62 -3.97 -6.72
N GLY A 108 1.44 -3.56 -7.19
CA GLY A 108 0.17 -4.09 -6.68
C GLY A 108 0.00 -5.60 -6.94
N SER A 109 0.34 -6.07 -8.15
CA SER A 109 0.20 -7.48 -8.53
C SER A 109 1.13 -8.38 -7.71
N THR A 110 2.38 -7.95 -7.55
CA THR A 110 3.42 -8.74 -6.87
C THR A 110 3.21 -8.74 -5.36
N GLY A 111 2.82 -7.61 -4.76
CA GLY A 111 2.40 -7.56 -3.36
C GLY A 111 1.25 -8.53 -3.06
N GLY A 112 0.24 -8.60 -3.93
CA GLY A 112 -0.85 -9.57 -3.82
C GLY A 112 -0.39 -11.02 -3.94
N LEU A 113 0.36 -11.33 -5.00
CA LEU A 113 0.84 -12.69 -5.28
C LEU A 113 1.77 -13.21 -4.19
N VAL A 114 2.76 -12.41 -3.79
CA VAL A 114 3.74 -12.79 -2.75
C VAL A 114 3.05 -12.97 -1.41
N THR A 115 2.11 -12.09 -1.03
CA THR A 115 1.37 -12.25 0.22
C THR A 115 0.53 -13.53 0.22
N ALA A 116 -0.17 -13.82 -0.88
CA ALA A 116 -0.94 -15.06 -1.03
C ALA A 116 -0.05 -16.30 -0.88
N LEU A 117 1.12 -16.31 -1.53
CA LEU A 117 2.08 -17.40 -1.46
C LEU A 117 2.68 -17.56 -0.06
N LEU A 118 3.09 -16.47 0.59
CA LEU A 118 3.67 -16.49 1.93
C LEU A 118 2.68 -17.02 2.97
N VAL A 119 1.41 -16.60 2.91
CA VAL A 119 0.37 -17.12 3.80
C VAL A 119 0.13 -18.62 3.55
N ARG A 120 0.16 -19.06 2.29
CA ARG A 120 -0.01 -20.46 1.92
C ARG A 120 1.15 -21.35 2.35
N VAL A 121 2.38 -20.85 2.29
CA VAL A 121 3.61 -21.61 2.62
C VAL A 121 3.92 -21.58 4.12
N SER A 122 3.62 -20.49 4.82
CA SER A 122 3.86 -20.37 6.28
C SER A 122 2.99 -21.29 7.14
N GLY A 123 2.03 -22.01 6.55
CA GLY A 123 1.11 -22.90 7.27
C GLY A 123 0.05 -22.16 8.09
N SER A 124 0.05 -20.82 8.07
CA SER A 124 -0.93 -19.98 8.77
C SER A 124 -2.34 -20.12 8.18
N GLY A 125 -2.44 -20.40 6.87
CA GLY A 125 -3.70 -20.64 6.17
C GLY A 125 -3.85 -22.09 5.70
N LYS A 126 -4.93 -22.77 6.08
CA LYS A 126 -5.29 -24.09 5.52
C LYS A 126 -5.77 -24.00 4.06
N ALA A 127 -6.13 -22.79 3.60
CA ALA A 127 -6.63 -22.48 2.28
C ALA A 127 -6.08 -21.13 1.79
N TRP A 128 -6.34 -20.81 0.52
CA TRP A 128 -6.01 -19.49 -0.03
C TRP A 128 -6.90 -18.42 0.60
N GLU A 129 -6.28 -17.45 1.28
CA GLU A 129 -7.00 -16.38 1.99
C GLU A 129 -7.15 -15.14 1.11
N VAL A 130 -8.40 -14.81 0.79
CA VAL A 130 -8.73 -13.61 -0.01
C VAL A 130 -8.33 -12.33 0.72
N ALA A 131 -8.62 -12.23 2.02
CA ALA A 131 -8.35 -11.03 2.80
C ALA A 131 -6.87 -10.66 2.83
N SER A 132 -6.01 -11.66 3.02
CA SER A 132 -4.56 -11.50 3.04
C SER A 132 -4.03 -11.09 1.66
N THR A 133 -4.53 -11.71 0.59
CA THR A 133 -4.20 -11.33 -0.80
C THR A 133 -4.59 -9.86 -1.09
N CYS A 134 -5.81 -9.45 -0.73
CA CYS A 134 -6.28 -8.08 -0.89
C CYS A 134 -5.39 -7.07 -0.15
N ASN A 135 -5.02 -7.37 1.09
CA ASN A 135 -4.10 -6.53 1.86
C ASN A 135 -2.71 -6.47 1.22
N GLY A 136 -2.23 -7.58 0.65
CA GLY A 136 -0.98 -7.63 -0.10
C GLY A 136 -0.98 -6.72 -1.33
N ILE A 137 -2.09 -6.70 -2.09
CA ILE A 137 -2.25 -5.79 -3.24
C ILE A 137 -2.14 -4.34 -2.77
N LEU A 138 -2.89 -3.96 -1.72
CA LEU A 138 -2.86 -2.61 -1.19
C LEU A 138 -1.48 -2.25 -0.62
N ALA A 139 -0.78 -3.18 0.03
CA ALA A 139 0.57 -2.96 0.55
C ALA A 139 1.58 -2.71 -0.59
N GLY A 140 1.53 -3.47 -1.68
CA GLY A 140 2.36 -3.24 -2.87
C GLY A 140 2.07 -1.90 -3.54
N LEU A 141 0.79 -1.54 -3.67
CA LEU A 141 0.38 -0.23 -4.20
C LEU A 141 0.89 0.93 -3.34
N VAL A 142 0.76 0.84 -2.02
CA VAL A 142 1.29 1.83 -1.08
C VAL A 142 2.82 1.94 -1.19
N SER A 143 3.52 0.82 -1.30
CA SER A 143 4.99 0.78 -1.29
C SER A 143 5.60 1.39 -2.56
N ILE A 144 5.02 1.12 -3.73
CA ILE A 144 5.51 1.68 -5.00
C ILE A 144 5.17 3.16 -5.19
N THR A 145 4.22 3.71 -4.43
CA THR A 145 3.68 5.08 -4.62
C THR A 145 4.76 6.18 -4.59
N ALA A 146 5.79 6.09 -3.75
CA ALA A 146 6.90 7.07 -3.72
C ALA A 146 7.85 6.94 -4.91
N GLY A 147 8.10 5.70 -5.36
CA GLY A 147 9.10 5.37 -6.38
C GLY A 147 8.54 5.11 -7.78
N CYS A 148 7.23 5.16 -7.98
CA CYS A 148 6.58 4.69 -9.21
C CYS A 148 7.06 5.41 -10.47
N ALA A 149 7.51 6.66 -10.36
CA ALA A 149 8.07 7.43 -11.46
C ALA A 149 9.58 7.34 -11.58
N THR A 150 10.32 6.73 -10.65
CA THR A 150 11.79 6.81 -10.61
C THR A 150 12.48 5.47 -10.71
N VAL A 151 11.81 4.39 -10.31
CA VAL A 151 12.38 3.04 -10.38
C VAL A 151 12.12 2.39 -11.75
N PRO A 152 13.02 1.52 -12.22
CA PRO A 152 12.75 0.71 -13.41
C PRO A 152 11.64 -0.31 -13.13
N PRO A 153 10.85 -0.74 -14.14
CA PRO A 153 9.73 -1.67 -13.96
C PRO A 153 10.07 -2.96 -13.20
N TRP A 154 11.25 -3.53 -13.41
CA TRP A 154 11.66 -4.75 -12.71
C TRP A 154 11.80 -4.51 -11.19
N ALA A 155 12.22 -3.32 -10.76
CA ALA A 155 12.40 -3.02 -9.34
C ALA A 155 11.05 -2.90 -8.64
N ALA A 156 9.98 -2.52 -9.36
CA ALA A 156 8.62 -2.52 -8.84
C ALA A 156 8.08 -3.92 -8.50
N ILE A 157 8.76 -5.00 -8.91
CA ILE A 157 8.43 -6.37 -8.50
C ILE A 157 9.01 -6.70 -7.12
N VAL A 158 10.10 -6.02 -6.75
CA VAL A 158 10.82 -6.23 -5.49
C VAL A 158 10.25 -5.34 -4.38
N ILE A 159 9.75 -4.16 -4.75
CA ILE A 159 9.07 -3.18 -3.87
C ILE A 159 7.64 -3.64 -3.60
#